data_AF-A0A6M0AYR5-F1
#
_entry.id   AF-A0A6M0AYR5-F1
#
_cell.length_a   1.000
_cell.length_b   1.000
_cell.length_c   1.000
_cell.angle_alpha   90.00
_cell.angle_beta   90.00
_cell.angle_gamma   90.00
#
_symmetry.space_group_name_H-M   'P 1'
#
loop_
_entity.id
_entity.type
_entity.pdbx_description
1 polymer ?
#
loop_
_entity_poly.entity_id
_entity_poly.type
_entity_poly.pdbx_seq_one_letter_code
_entity_poly.pdbx_strand_id
1 'polypeptide(L)'
;MASVHHASRALANTKGEERSRGIEAMAQGMRNSFDDILEANTLDLETSRDMAVPDLILDWLKLTPERLQMAIGILERIGKSSDPIRRVMNASYQTDQSQTYCQLMPLGVIALIYEAFPELGA
;
A
#
# COMPACT_ATOMS: atom_id res chain seq x y z
N MET A 1 -13.71 3.53 12.91
CA MET A 1 -13.33 2.11 13.11
C MET A 1 -14.31 1.13 12.46
N ALA A 2 -15.64 1.27 12.64
CA ALA A 2 -16.62 0.35 12.01
C ALA A 2 -16.53 0.30 10.46
N SER A 3 -16.22 1.43 9.81
CA SER A 3 -16.11 1.52 8.35
C SER A 3 -14.92 0.71 7.78
N VAL A 4 -13.72 0.88 8.33
CA VAL A 4 -12.50 0.20 7.87
C VAL A 4 -12.56 -1.31 8.13
N HIS A 5 -13.17 -1.72 9.24
CA HIS A 5 -13.39 -3.13 9.53
C HIS A 5 -14.41 -3.77 8.56
N HIS A 6 -15.46 -3.04 8.15
CA HIS A 6 -16.37 -3.53 7.12
C HIS A 6 -15.67 -3.63 5.75
N ALA A 7 -14.87 -2.62 5.40
CA ALA A 7 -14.10 -2.60 4.16
C ALA A 7 -13.09 -3.75 4.07
N SER A 8 -12.40 -4.09 5.16
CA SER A 8 -11.43 -5.21 5.17
C SER A 8 -12.08 -6.55 4.84
N ARG A 9 -13.30 -6.79 5.34
CA ARG A 9 -14.09 -7.99 5.02
C ARG A 9 -14.54 -8.02 3.56
N ALA A 10 -14.92 -6.88 3.01
CA ALA A 10 -15.26 -6.79 1.58
C ALA A 10 -14.04 -7.06 0.71
N LEU A 11 -12.89 -6.43 1.02
CA LEU A 11 -11.63 -6.59 0.29
C LEU A 11 -11.08 -8.02 0.36
N ALA A 12 -11.25 -8.72 1.48
CA ALA A 12 -10.87 -10.13 1.62
C ALA A 12 -11.67 -11.09 0.71
N ASN A 13 -12.81 -10.65 0.18
CA ASN A 13 -13.71 -11.44 -0.67
C ASN A 13 -13.63 -11.11 -2.16
N THR A 14 -12.86 -10.08 -2.55
CA THR A 14 -12.64 -9.77 -3.98
C THR A 14 -11.74 -10.80 -4.65
N LYS A 15 -11.73 -10.82 -5.98
CA LYS A 15 -10.79 -11.66 -6.73
C LYS A 15 -9.38 -11.04 -6.70
N GLY A 16 -8.34 -11.88 -6.78
CA GLY A 16 -6.96 -11.41 -6.89
C GLY A 16 -6.77 -10.41 -8.03
N GLU A 17 -7.35 -10.69 -9.20
CA GLU A 17 -7.33 -9.80 -10.36
C GLU A 17 -7.97 -8.42 -10.11
N GLU A 18 -9.01 -8.34 -9.27
CA GLU A 18 -9.65 -7.06 -8.93
C GLU A 18 -8.76 -6.23 -8.01
N ARG A 19 -8.06 -6.89 -7.05
CA ARG A 19 -7.08 -6.21 -6.20
C ARG A 19 -5.87 -5.74 -7.00
N SER A 20 -5.33 -6.58 -7.89
CA SER A 20 -4.24 -6.20 -8.80
C SER A 20 -4.63 -5.01 -9.67
N ARG A 21 -5.83 -5.03 -10.29
CA ARG A 21 -6.36 -3.90 -11.05
C ARG A 21 -6.52 -2.63 -10.21
N GLY A 22 -6.95 -2.75 -8.96
CA GLY A 22 -7.01 -1.63 -8.02
C GLY A 22 -5.65 -0.98 -7.79
N ILE A 23 -4.61 -1.79 -7.56
CA ILE A 23 -3.24 -1.32 -7.37
C ILE A 23 -2.68 -0.68 -8.64
N GLU A 24 -2.92 -1.27 -9.81
CA GLU A 24 -2.52 -0.70 -11.10
C GLU A 24 -3.22 0.64 -11.38
N ALA A 25 -4.50 0.76 -11.01
CA ALA A 25 -5.24 2.01 -11.11
C ALA A 25 -4.68 3.09 -10.16
N MET A 26 -4.23 2.72 -8.95
CA MET A 26 -3.53 3.65 -8.05
C MET A 26 -2.23 4.15 -8.68
N ALA A 27 -1.40 3.25 -9.23
CA ALA A 27 -0.17 3.62 -9.92
C ALA A 27 -0.44 4.56 -11.11
N GLN A 28 -1.49 4.29 -11.90
CA GLN A 28 -1.88 5.15 -13.01
C GLN A 28 -2.41 6.51 -12.54
N GLY A 29 -3.18 6.55 -11.45
CA GLY A 29 -3.64 7.79 -10.83
C GLY A 29 -2.48 8.68 -10.40
N MET A 30 -1.50 8.11 -9.70
CA MET A 30 -0.29 8.82 -9.29
C MET A 30 0.53 9.33 -10.49
N ARG A 31 0.58 8.59 -11.60
CA ARG A 31 1.23 9.07 -12.83
C ARG A 31 0.49 10.23 -13.47
N ASN A 32 -0.83 10.15 -13.54
CA ASN A 32 -1.63 11.18 -14.17
C ASN A 32 -1.60 12.49 -13.38
N SER A 33 -1.42 12.42 -12.07
CA SER A 33 -1.30 13.56 -11.16
C SER A 33 0.15 13.78 -10.68
N PHE A 34 1.14 13.34 -11.44
CA PHE A 34 2.55 13.36 -11.02
C PHE A 34 3.03 14.76 -10.66
N ASP A 35 2.77 15.73 -11.54
CA ASP A 35 3.17 17.12 -11.32
C ASP A 35 2.36 17.76 -10.18
N ASP A 36 1.05 17.50 -10.12
CA ASP A 36 0.16 18.00 -9.06
C ASP A 36 0.61 17.55 -7.66
N ILE A 37 1.06 16.28 -7.54
CA ILE A 37 1.55 15.72 -6.28
C ILE A 37 2.85 16.42 -5.83
N LEU A 38 3.77 16.69 -6.76
CA LEU A 38 5.02 17.38 -6.46
C LEU A 38 4.79 18.86 -6.12
N GLU A 39 3.85 19.52 -6.79
CA GLU A 39 3.45 20.88 -6.47
C GLU A 39 2.83 20.96 -5.06
N ALA A 40 1.94 20.03 -4.73
CA ALA A 40 1.35 19.94 -3.38
C ALA A 40 2.43 19.72 -2.31
N ASN A 41 3.38 18.82 -2.53
CA ASN A 41 4.49 18.60 -1.59
C ASN A 41 5.39 19.83 -1.44
N THR A 42 5.56 20.63 -2.50
CA THR A 42 6.33 21.87 -2.44
C THR A 42 5.67 22.87 -1.50
N LEU A 43 4.34 23.01 -1.57
CA LEU A 43 3.58 23.87 -0.66
C LEU A 43 3.68 23.39 0.81
N ASP A 44 3.67 22.08 1.03
CA ASP A 44 3.86 21.49 2.37
C ASP A 44 5.26 21.80 2.92
N LEU A 45 6.30 21.73 2.09
CA LEU A 45 7.67 22.07 2.48
C LEU A 45 7.82 23.56 2.80
N GLU A 46 7.18 24.44 2.03
CA GLU A 46 7.18 25.89 2.31
C GLU A 46 6.53 26.19 3.64
N THR A 47 5.33 25.65 3.87
CA THR A 47 4.61 25.80 5.14
C THR A 47 5.43 25.26 6.31
N SER A 48 6.12 24.13 6.13
CA SER A 48 6.95 23.52 7.17
C SER A 48 8.18 24.35 7.53
N ARG A 49 8.77 25.06 6.55
CA ARG A 49 9.88 26.00 6.80
C ARG A 49 9.42 27.18 7.66
N ASP A 50 8.24 27.73 7.38
CA ASP A 50 7.66 28.83 8.16
C ASP A 50 7.38 28.41 9.61
N MET A 51 7.12 27.13 9.85
CA MET A 51 6.93 26.54 11.18
C MET A 51 8.23 26.17 11.90
N ALA A 52 9.39 26.51 11.34
CA ALA A 52 10.72 26.16 11.88
C ALA A 52 10.90 24.65 12.14
N VAL A 53 10.33 23.81 11.27
CA VAL A 53 10.54 22.36 11.31
C VAL A 53 12.04 22.05 11.08
N PRO A 54 12.63 21.11 11.83
CA PRO A 54 14.05 20.76 11.66
C PRO A 54 14.38 20.30 10.24
N ASP A 55 15.55 20.70 9.72
CA ASP A 55 15.99 20.39 8.35
C ASP A 55 15.96 18.89 8.04
N LEU A 56 16.31 18.03 9.02
CA LEU A 56 16.24 16.57 8.86
C LEU A 56 14.82 16.07 8.53
N ILE A 57 13.80 16.67 9.14
CA ILE A 57 12.39 16.30 8.90
C ILE A 57 11.94 16.85 7.54
N LEU A 58 12.42 18.02 7.15
CA LEU A 58 12.16 18.57 5.81
C LEU A 58 12.76 17.68 4.71
N ASP A 59 13.95 17.12 4.93
CA ASP A 59 14.56 16.17 3.99
C ASP A 59 13.74 14.89 3.85
N TRP A 60 13.16 14.39 4.95
CA TRP A 60 12.25 13.24 4.89
C TRP A 60 10.96 13.59 4.14
N LEU A 61 10.38 14.76 4.43
CA LEU A 61 9.13 15.25 3.85
C LEU A 61 9.26 15.56 2.35
N LYS A 62 10.47 15.82 1.87
CA LYS A 62 10.71 16.19 0.48
C LYS A 62 10.49 15.04 -0.48
N LEU A 63 9.37 15.06 -1.19
CA LEU A 63 9.07 14.13 -2.27
C LEU A 63 9.74 14.60 -3.56
N THR A 64 10.76 13.86 -4.02
CA THR A 64 11.42 14.15 -5.31
C THR A 64 10.76 13.36 -6.44
N PRO A 65 10.94 13.77 -7.72
CA PRO A 65 10.46 13.00 -8.86
C PRO A 65 10.90 11.53 -8.82
N GLU A 66 12.14 11.27 -8.39
CA GLU A 66 12.69 9.92 -8.29
C GLU A 66 12.00 9.09 -7.20
N ARG A 67 11.71 9.70 -6.03
CA ARG A 67 10.98 9.02 -4.93
C ARG A 67 9.55 8.70 -5.35
N LEU A 68 8.87 9.63 -6.01
CA LEU A 68 7.52 9.41 -6.51
C LEU A 68 7.49 8.33 -7.61
N GLN A 69 8.45 8.37 -8.54
CA GLN A 69 8.59 7.34 -9.57
C GLN A 69 8.88 5.96 -8.97
N MET A 70 9.70 5.90 -7.91
CA MET A 70 9.95 4.66 -7.17
C MET A 70 8.68 4.13 -6.51
N ALA A 71 7.86 4.98 -5.87
CA ALA A 71 6.59 4.57 -5.27
C ALA A 71 5.62 3.98 -6.32
N ILE A 72 5.49 4.65 -7.47
CA ILE A 72 4.71 4.15 -8.61
C ILE A 72 5.24 2.79 -9.08
N GLY A 73 6.56 2.64 -9.22
CA GLY A 73 7.18 1.37 -9.63
C GLY A 73 6.95 0.22 -8.63
N ILE A 74 6.89 0.54 -7.33
CA ILE A 74 6.52 -0.44 -6.29
C ILE A 74 5.09 -0.92 -6.49
N LEU A 75 4.12 0.00 -6.68
CA LEU A 75 2.73 -0.36 -6.93
C LEU A 75 2.59 -1.26 -8.16
N GLU A 76 3.24 -0.93 -9.27
CA GLU A 76 3.21 -1.77 -10.47
C GLU A 76 3.78 -3.17 -10.26
N ARG A 77 4.87 -3.27 -9.49
CA ARG A 77 5.47 -4.56 -9.17
C ARG A 77 4.52 -5.39 -8.29
N ILE A 78 3.83 -4.76 -7.34
CA ILE A 78 2.82 -5.44 -6.51
C ILE A 78 1.63 -5.87 -7.37
N GLY A 79 1.15 -5.01 -8.27
CA GLY A 79 0.02 -5.33 -9.18
C GLY A 79 0.27 -6.57 -10.03
N LYS A 80 1.53 -6.77 -10.49
CA LYS A 80 1.98 -7.94 -11.27
C LYS A 80 2.31 -9.17 -10.42
N SER A 81 2.34 -9.04 -9.10
CA SER A 81 2.70 -10.15 -8.21
C SER A 81 1.53 -11.12 -8.06
N SER A 82 1.84 -12.40 -7.80
CA SER A 82 0.81 -13.41 -7.53
C SER A 82 0.03 -13.07 -6.27
N ASP A 83 -1.29 -13.26 -6.32
CA ASP A 83 -2.19 -13.04 -5.19
C ASP A 83 -1.72 -13.84 -3.95
N PRO A 84 -1.39 -13.18 -2.83
CA PRO A 84 -0.80 -13.85 -1.66
C PRO A 84 -1.84 -14.54 -0.77
N ILE A 85 -3.13 -14.25 -0.96
CA ILE A 85 -4.19 -14.79 -0.10
C ILE A 85 -4.87 -15.98 -0.75
N ARG A 86 -5.58 -16.77 0.07
CA ARG A 86 -6.32 -17.97 -0.31
C ARG A 86 -5.49 -19.11 -0.89
N ARG A 87 -4.15 -19.00 -0.88
CA ARG A 87 -3.23 -20.10 -1.19
C ARG A 87 -3.40 -21.23 -0.17
N VAL A 88 -3.71 -22.42 -0.67
CA VAL A 88 -3.86 -23.64 0.14
C VAL A 88 -2.51 -24.32 0.30
N MET A 89 -2.22 -24.75 1.53
CA MET A 89 -1.06 -25.54 1.92
C MET A 89 -1.55 -26.84 2.54
N ASN A 90 -1.21 -27.97 1.93
CA ASN A 90 -1.59 -29.29 2.44
C ASN A 90 -0.66 -29.70 3.59
N ALA A 91 -1.20 -30.44 4.57
CA ALA A 91 -0.36 -31.08 5.59
C ALA A 91 0.43 -32.24 4.95
N SER A 92 1.69 -32.40 5.35
CA SER A 92 2.62 -33.37 4.74
C SER A 92 2.26 -34.84 5.00
N TYR A 93 1.44 -35.13 6.02
CA TYR A 93 1.04 -36.49 6.39
C TYR A 93 -0.29 -36.46 7.14
N GLN A 94 -1.25 -37.31 6.75
CA GLN A 94 -2.57 -37.44 7.37
C GLN A 94 -2.86 -38.91 7.64
N THR A 95 -3.08 -39.25 8.91
CA THR A 95 -3.38 -40.62 9.37
C THR A 95 -4.88 -40.90 9.47
N ASP A 96 -5.71 -39.86 9.49
CA ASP A 96 -7.17 -39.97 9.53
C ASP A 96 -7.77 -39.93 8.13
N GLN A 97 -9.04 -40.38 8.02
CA GLN A 97 -9.84 -40.26 6.79
C GLN A 97 -10.24 -38.80 6.47
N SER A 98 -9.85 -37.84 7.30
CA SER A 98 -10.17 -36.41 7.13
C SER A 98 -9.03 -35.68 6.42
N GLN A 99 -9.40 -34.80 5.48
CA GLN A 99 -8.45 -33.97 4.75
C GLN A 99 -8.30 -32.60 5.40
N THR A 100 -7.15 -32.36 6.01
CA THR A 100 -6.78 -31.06 6.63
C THR A 100 -5.95 -30.21 5.67
N TYR A 101 -6.16 -28.90 5.70
CA TYR A 101 -5.34 -27.94 4.97
C TYR A 101 -5.19 -26.64 5.76
N CYS A 102 -4.14 -25.91 5.47
CA CYS A 102 -3.96 -24.53 5.89
C CYS A 102 -4.23 -23.60 4.70
N GLN A 103 -4.76 -22.41 4.94
CA GLN A 103 -4.99 -21.42 3.90
C GLN A 103 -4.52 -20.06 4.37
N LEU A 104 -3.79 -19.35 3.51
CA LEU A 104 -3.35 -17.98 3.81
C LEU A 104 -4.56 -17.03 3.81
N MET A 105 -4.73 -16.29 4.90
CA MET A 105 -5.80 -15.31 5.07
C MET A 105 -5.22 -13.92 5.35
N PRO A 106 -5.90 -12.83 4.94
CA PRO A 106 -5.51 -11.48 5.35
C PRO A 106 -5.51 -11.35 6.88
N LEU A 107 -4.55 -10.59 7.42
CA LEU A 107 -4.50 -10.26 8.86
C LEU A 107 -5.72 -9.44 9.32
N GLY A 108 -6.37 -8.72 8.41
CA GLY A 108 -7.49 -7.84 8.70
C GLY A 108 -7.12 -6.38 8.47
N VAL A 109 -7.29 -5.55 9.50
CA VAL A 109 -6.99 -4.12 9.44
C VAL A 109 -5.56 -3.89 9.95
N ILE A 110 -4.76 -3.16 9.18
CA ILE A 110 -3.40 -2.76 9.55
C ILE A 110 -3.42 -1.24 9.77
N ALA A 111 -2.91 -0.79 10.92
CA ALA A 111 -2.67 0.62 11.18
C ALA A 111 -1.21 0.95 10.81
N LEU A 112 -1.03 1.81 9.81
CA LEU A 112 0.28 2.36 9.44
C LEU A 112 0.42 3.74 10.10
N ILE A 113 1.35 3.85 11.05
CA ILE A 113 1.72 5.12 11.68
C ILE A 113 3.11 5.47 11.15
N TYR A 114 3.24 6.60 10.46
CA TYR A 114 4.48 7.07 9.88
C TYR A 114 4.64 8.56 10.14
N GLU A 115 5.87 9.05 10.00
CA GLU A 115 6.22 10.46 10.17
C GLU A 115 7.06 10.90 8.97
N ALA A 116 6.69 12.03 8.35
CA ALA A 116 7.47 12.73 7.32
C ALA A 116 7.87 11.95 6.05
N PHE A 117 7.48 10.69 5.84
CA PHE A 117 7.76 9.95 4.59
C PHE A 117 6.55 9.93 3.65
N PRO A 118 6.34 10.95 2.80
CA PRO A 118 5.13 11.06 1.98
C PRO A 118 4.93 9.87 1.03
N GLU A 119 6.01 9.24 0.55
CA GLU A 119 5.93 8.07 -0.34
C GLU A 119 5.32 6.82 0.31
N LEU A 120 5.20 6.78 1.65
CA LEU A 120 4.55 5.68 2.37
C LEU A 120 3.03 5.88 2.50
N GLY A 121 2.57 7.13 2.43
CA GLY A 121 1.17 7.51 2.61
C GLY A 121 0.46 8.00 1.35
N ALA A 122 1.20 8.27 0.28
CA ALA A 122 0.69 8.72 -1.02
C ALA A 122 0.07 7.59 -1.86
#